data_AF-A0A7C4AAC1-F1
#
_entry.id   AF-A0A7C4AAC1-F1
#
_cell.length_a   1.000
_cell.length_b   1.000
_cell.length_c   1.000
_cell.angle_alpha   90.00
_cell.angle_beta   90.00
_cell.angle_gamma   90.00
#
_symmetry.space_group_name_H-M   'P 1'
#
loop_
_entity.id
_entity.type
_entity.pdbx_description
1 polymer ?
#
loop_
_entity_poly.entity_id
_entity_poly.type
_entity_poly.pdbx_seq_one_letter_code
_entity_poly.pdbx_strand_id
1 'polypeptide(L)'
;MAARSSNLLGLGVFAAALGLAPLALPNDYYINILILCCLNALIVMGLNLLMGYAGQVSLGHAAFFGLGAYTTALATATAGWPMELGIPAGVTVAALVAWVIAKPTLKLHGNSLAMATLGFGIIVSIVFNEAVDLTGGPSGFVGIPRLKLFGVAFTSDKAYYFLVAGVLWLATLVSRRLIDSRTGRALRAIHVSESAAQAMGIDIAASKRFVFVLSAVYAGVAGALYAHHLTFIAPSSFGFHFSVQLITMVVLGGMASIWGAVAGAFFLTSLPEFLRMFEEIDILIYGALLIACIMFMPQGLAGGTSALLRRARKAVSRG
;
A
#
# COMPACT_ATOMS: atom_id res chain seq x y z
N MET A 1 -26.90 13.86 -5.49
CA MET A 1 -26.20 14.29 -6.73
C MET A 1 -24.89 15.03 -6.44
N ALA A 2 -24.83 15.95 -5.48
CA ALA A 2 -23.62 16.73 -5.11
C ALA A 2 -22.41 15.91 -4.60
N ALA A 3 -22.62 14.77 -3.92
CA ALA A 3 -21.51 13.92 -3.47
C ALA A 3 -20.82 13.16 -4.62
N ARG A 4 -21.54 12.90 -5.72
CA ARG A 4 -21.00 12.20 -6.91
C ARG A 4 -20.11 13.14 -7.75
N SER A 5 -20.44 14.42 -7.83
CA SER A 5 -19.64 15.43 -8.55
C SER A 5 -18.36 15.81 -7.81
N SER A 6 -18.39 15.95 -6.47
CA SER A 6 -17.17 16.15 -5.67
C SER A 6 -16.18 14.97 -5.76
N ASN A 7 -16.71 13.75 -5.93
CA ASN A 7 -15.90 12.55 -6.02
C ASN A 7 -15.17 12.41 -7.35
N LEU A 8 -15.81 12.78 -8.47
CA LEU A 8 -15.20 12.80 -9.80
C LEU A 8 -14.15 13.91 -9.93
N LEU A 9 -14.41 15.08 -9.33
CA LEU A 9 -13.44 16.18 -9.31
C LEU A 9 -12.15 15.79 -8.56
N GLY A 10 -12.25 15.14 -7.39
CA GLY A 10 -11.06 14.68 -6.67
C GLY A 10 -10.24 13.64 -7.44
N LEU A 11 -10.90 12.74 -8.18
CA LEU A 11 -10.24 11.76 -9.04
C LEU A 11 -9.56 12.40 -10.25
N GLY A 12 -10.20 13.41 -10.85
CA GLY A 12 -9.64 14.18 -11.96
C GLY A 12 -8.42 15.00 -11.53
N VAL A 13 -8.49 15.68 -10.39
CA VAL A 13 -7.36 16.43 -9.80
C VAL A 13 -6.20 15.49 -9.46
N PHE A 14 -6.48 14.32 -8.89
CA PHE A 14 -5.45 13.34 -8.59
C PHE A 14 -4.79 12.78 -9.86
N ALA A 15 -5.58 12.46 -10.89
CA ALA A 15 -5.04 12.04 -12.19
C ALA A 15 -4.19 13.13 -12.84
N ALA A 16 -4.63 14.38 -12.77
CA ALA A 16 -3.88 15.52 -13.27
C ALA A 16 -2.58 15.74 -12.48
N ALA A 17 -2.61 15.62 -11.15
CA ALA A 17 -1.43 15.73 -10.30
C ALA A 17 -0.40 14.63 -10.61
N LEU A 18 -0.86 13.38 -10.76
CA LEU A 18 0.01 12.28 -11.18
C LEU A 18 0.56 12.49 -12.60
N GLY A 19 -0.24 13.01 -13.53
CA GLY A 19 0.18 13.26 -14.90
C GLY A 19 1.16 14.42 -15.06
N LEU A 20 1.03 15.46 -14.23
CA LEU A 20 1.87 16.67 -14.27
C LEU A 20 3.15 16.53 -13.43
N ALA A 21 3.20 15.62 -12.46
CA ALA A 21 4.36 15.40 -11.60
C ALA A 21 5.68 15.16 -12.38
N PRO A 22 5.74 14.31 -13.42
CA PRO A 22 6.96 14.11 -14.22
C PRO A 22 7.37 15.30 -15.08
N LEU A 23 6.43 16.22 -15.39
CA LEU A 23 6.75 17.43 -16.14
C LEU A 23 7.43 18.48 -15.24
N ALA A 24 7.09 18.50 -13.95
CA ALA A 24 7.73 19.40 -12.99
C ALA A 24 9.12 18.92 -12.54
N LEU A 25 9.40 17.62 -12.64
CA LEU A 25 10.61 16.98 -12.15
C LEU A 25 11.38 16.31 -13.30
N PRO A 26 12.29 17.04 -13.98
CA PRO A 26 12.97 16.52 -15.16
C PRO A 26 14.07 15.48 -14.87
N ASN A 27 14.49 15.30 -13.61
CA ASN A 27 15.57 14.39 -13.23
C ASN A 27 15.05 12.97 -12.92
N ASP A 28 15.70 11.95 -13.51
CA ASP A 28 15.39 10.53 -13.32
C ASP A 28 15.42 10.10 -11.84
N TYR A 29 16.25 10.75 -11.03
CA TYR A 29 16.27 10.55 -9.59
C TYR A 29 14.92 10.77 -8.91
N TYR A 30 14.29 11.91 -9.18
CA TYR A 30 12.99 12.26 -8.60
C TYR A 30 11.86 11.40 -9.18
N ILE A 31 12.00 10.96 -10.43
CA ILE A 31 11.05 10.03 -11.04
C ILE A 31 11.10 8.67 -10.34
N ASN A 32 12.30 8.18 -10.00
CA ASN A 32 12.45 6.95 -9.23
C ASN A 32 11.77 7.04 -7.85
N ILE A 33 11.98 8.15 -7.13
CA ILE A 33 11.32 8.40 -5.83
C ILE A 33 9.81 8.45 -6.00
N LEU A 34 9.30 9.09 -7.05
CA LEU A 34 7.87 9.14 -7.35
C LEU A 34 7.28 7.75 -7.66
N ILE A 35 8.03 6.88 -8.35
CA ILE A 35 7.63 5.48 -8.58
C ILE A 35 7.50 4.77 -7.23
N LEU A 36 8.50 4.90 -6.34
CA LEU A 36 8.46 4.31 -5.01
C LEU A 36 7.28 4.86 -4.17
N CYS A 37 7.00 6.16 -4.27
CA CYS A 37 5.82 6.77 -3.63
C CYS A 37 4.53 6.13 -4.12
N CYS A 38 4.40 5.88 -5.43
CA CYS A 38 3.21 5.27 -6.00
C CYS A 38 3.06 3.80 -5.58
N LEU A 39 4.17 3.05 -5.54
CA LEU A 39 4.18 1.65 -5.08
C LEU A 39 3.80 1.56 -3.60
N ASN A 40 4.41 2.38 -2.75
CA ASN A 40 4.06 2.44 -1.33
C ASN A 40 2.60 2.89 -1.14
N ALA A 41 2.13 3.88 -1.91
CA ALA A 41 0.73 4.30 -1.85
C ALA A 41 -0.24 3.17 -2.22
N LEU A 42 0.13 2.28 -3.14
CA LEU A 42 -0.68 1.12 -3.49
C LEU A 42 -0.78 0.14 -2.30
N ILE A 43 0.35 -0.17 -1.65
CA ILE A 43 0.40 -1.05 -0.47
C ILE A 43 -0.40 -0.45 0.69
N VAL A 44 -0.14 0.82 1.01
CA VAL A 44 -0.76 1.57 2.12
C VAL A 44 -2.26 1.71 1.89
N MET A 45 -2.72 1.86 0.64
CA MET A 45 -4.14 1.87 0.32
C MET A 45 -4.81 0.52 0.63
N GLY A 46 -4.18 -0.59 0.24
CA GLY A 46 -4.64 -1.94 0.61
C GLY A 46 -4.70 -2.13 2.12
N LEU A 47 -3.62 -1.75 2.82
CA LEU A 47 -3.56 -1.84 4.28
C LEU A 47 -4.60 -0.93 4.96
N ASN A 48 -4.86 0.25 4.42
CA ASN A 48 -5.88 1.16 4.95
C ASN A 48 -7.31 0.62 4.77
N LEU A 49 -7.58 -0.16 3.71
CA LEU A 49 -8.87 -0.87 3.60
C LEU A 49 -9.03 -1.87 4.75
N LEU A 50 -7.99 -2.62 5.07
CA LEU A 50 -8.01 -3.60 6.14
C LEU A 50 -8.07 -2.95 7.54
N MET A 51 -7.15 -2.03 7.81
CA MET A 51 -6.97 -1.44 9.13
C MET A 51 -7.98 -0.34 9.41
N GLY A 52 -8.19 0.56 8.44
CA GLY A 52 -9.08 1.70 8.59
C GLY A 52 -10.57 1.34 8.49
N TYR A 53 -10.96 0.45 7.56
CA TYR A 53 -12.38 0.13 7.36
C TYR A 53 -12.83 -1.15 8.04
N ALA A 54 -11.95 -2.12 8.31
CA ALA A 54 -12.33 -3.37 8.97
C ALA A 54 -11.82 -3.47 10.42
N GLY A 55 -10.99 -2.53 10.87
CA GLY A 55 -10.44 -2.51 12.23
C GLY A 55 -9.37 -3.56 12.50
N GLN A 56 -8.73 -4.07 11.45
CA GLN A 56 -7.77 -5.17 11.58
C GLN A 56 -6.34 -4.69 11.40
N VAL A 57 -5.55 -4.81 12.47
CA VAL A 57 -4.12 -4.53 12.43
C VAL A 57 -3.39 -5.70 11.77
N SER A 58 -2.52 -5.40 10.80
CA SER A 58 -1.71 -6.38 10.08
C SER A 58 -0.24 -5.96 10.06
N LEU A 59 0.57 -6.57 10.93
CA LEU A 59 2.02 -6.37 11.02
C LEU A 59 2.82 -7.24 10.03
N GLY A 60 2.14 -8.06 9.23
CA GLY A 60 2.75 -8.93 8.22
C GLY A 60 2.58 -8.46 6.78
N HIS A 61 2.21 -7.20 6.55
CA HIS A 61 1.82 -6.75 5.19
C HIS A 61 2.98 -6.75 4.20
N ALA A 62 4.21 -6.54 4.67
CA ALA A 62 5.42 -6.63 3.85
C ALA A 62 5.63 -8.04 3.27
N ALA A 63 5.13 -9.09 3.93
CA ALA A 63 5.23 -10.45 3.40
C ALA A 63 4.38 -10.63 2.14
N PHE A 64 3.19 -10.04 2.04
CA PHE A 64 2.39 -10.10 0.81
C PHE A 64 3.02 -9.31 -0.33
N PHE A 65 3.66 -8.18 -0.01
CA PHE A 65 4.48 -7.43 -0.96
C PHE A 65 5.66 -8.28 -1.47
N GLY A 66 6.39 -8.93 -0.57
CA GLY A 66 7.49 -9.84 -0.93
C GLY A 66 7.03 -11.07 -1.70
N LEU A 67 5.90 -11.69 -1.35
CA LEU A 67 5.36 -12.84 -2.08
C LEU A 67 5.05 -12.47 -3.54
N GLY A 68 4.46 -11.29 -3.77
CA GLY A 68 4.25 -10.79 -5.13
C GLY A 68 5.55 -10.56 -5.89
N ALA A 69 6.55 -9.96 -5.23
CA ALA A 69 7.86 -9.67 -5.81
C ALA A 69 8.65 -10.94 -6.17
N TYR A 70 8.85 -11.85 -5.22
CA TYR A 70 9.60 -13.08 -5.43
C TYR A 70 8.92 -14.02 -6.42
N THR A 71 7.60 -14.15 -6.36
CA THR A 71 6.89 -15.05 -7.29
C THR A 71 6.98 -14.55 -8.73
N THR A 72 6.79 -13.24 -8.99
CA THR A 72 6.95 -12.71 -10.35
C THR A 72 8.41 -12.78 -10.81
N ALA A 73 9.35 -12.51 -9.91
CA ALA A 73 10.79 -12.57 -10.20
C ALA A 73 11.20 -13.98 -10.60
N LEU A 74 10.79 -15.00 -9.84
CA LEU A 74 11.09 -16.39 -10.15
C LEU A 74 10.41 -16.86 -11.46
N ALA A 75 9.14 -16.50 -11.66
CA ALA A 75 8.40 -16.86 -12.86
C ALA A 75 9.03 -16.26 -14.13
N THR A 76 9.47 -15.01 -14.08
CA THR A 76 10.00 -14.31 -15.24
C THR A 76 11.49 -14.56 -15.48
N ALA A 77 12.31 -14.58 -14.41
CA ALA A 77 13.76 -14.73 -14.53
C ALA A 77 14.20 -16.20 -14.64
N THR A 78 13.56 -17.11 -13.92
CA THR A 78 13.95 -18.54 -13.90
C THR A 78 13.10 -19.37 -14.86
N ALA A 79 11.77 -19.27 -14.78
CA ALA A 79 10.88 -20.05 -15.64
C ALA A 79 10.70 -19.43 -17.04
N GLY A 80 11.23 -18.23 -17.29
CA GLY A 80 11.15 -17.54 -18.58
C GLY A 80 9.73 -17.19 -19.01
N TRP A 81 8.78 -17.12 -18.06
CA TRP A 81 7.39 -16.82 -18.40
C TRP A 81 7.26 -15.39 -18.94
N PRO A 82 6.32 -15.17 -19.88
CA PRO A 82 5.95 -13.83 -20.29
C PRO A 82 5.45 -13.04 -19.07
N MET A 83 5.80 -11.76 -18.98
CA MET A 83 5.55 -10.93 -17.79
C MET A 83 4.05 -10.72 -17.55
N GLU A 84 3.26 -10.83 -18.61
CA GLU A 84 1.81 -10.84 -18.63
C GLU A 84 1.24 -12.00 -17.81
N LEU A 85 1.95 -13.12 -17.69
CA LEU A 85 1.59 -14.24 -16.82
C LEU A 85 2.34 -14.19 -15.48
N GLY A 86 3.59 -13.71 -15.47
CA GLY A 86 4.40 -13.58 -14.26
C GLY A 86 3.77 -12.68 -13.19
N ILE A 87 3.30 -11.48 -13.60
CA ILE A 87 2.70 -10.53 -12.67
C ILE A 87 1.39 -11.07 -12.07
N PRO A 88 0.40 -11.54 -12.85
CA PRO A 88 -0.79 -12.16 -12.29
C PRO A 88 -0.49 -13.40 -11.45
N ALA A 89 0.53 -14.20 -11.79
CA ALA A 89 0.94 -15.34 -10.97
C ALA A 89 1.39 -14.88 -9.57
N GLY A 90 2.22 -13.85 -9.49
CA GLY A 90 2.66 -13.29 -8.20
C GLY A 90 1.52 -12.72 -7.36
N VAL A 91 0.59 -11.99 -8.00
CA VAL A 91 -0.61 -11.49 -7.33
C VAL A 91 -1.51 -12.62 -6.86
N THR A 92 -1.65 -13.67 -7.67
CA THR A 92 -2.47 -14.85 -7.35
C THR A 92 -1.89 -15.61 -6.17
N VAL A 93 -0.58 -15.82 -6.13
CA VAL A 93 0.09 -16.46 -4.97
C VAL A 93 -0.10 -15.63 -3.71
N ALA A 94 0.10 -14.32 -3.76
CA ALA A 94 -0.16 -13.44 -2.61
C ALA A 94 -1.62 -13.54 -2.14
N ALA A 95 -2.58 -13.55 -3.07
CA ALA A 95 -4.01 -13.67 -2.77
C ALA A 95 -4.39 -15.04 -2.17
N LEU A 96 -3.83 -16.13 -2.71
CA LEU A 96 -4.06 -17.49 -2.22
C LEU A 96 -3.49 -17.67 -0.81
N VAL A 97 -2.24 -17.25 -0.59
CA VAL A 97 -1.63 -17.29 0.74
C VAL A 97 -2.44 -16.45 1.71
N ALA A 98 -2.87 -15.24 1.32
CA ALA A 98 -3.73 -14.41 2.16
C ALA A 98 -5.06 -15.08 2.47
N TRP A 99 -5.69 -15.76 1.51
CA TRP A 99 -6.95 -16.46 1.72
C TRP A 99 -6.80 -17.64 2.70
N VAL A 100 -5.73 -18.42 2.58
CA VAL A 100 -5.41 -19.53 3.49
C VAL A 100 -5.14 -19.01 4.90
N ILE A 101 -4.31 -17.97 5.03
CA ILE A 101 -3.92 -17.39 6.33
C ILE A 101 -5.07 -16.61 6.97
N ALA A 102 -5.94 -15.97 6.19
CA ALA A 102 -7.08 -15.25 6.74
C ALA A 102 -7.99 -16.18 7.58
N LYS A 103 -8.18 -17.44 7.18
CA LYS A 103 -9.08 -18.36 7.88
C LYS A 103 -8.70 -18.62 9.35
N PRO A 104 -7.46 -18.98 9.72
CA PRO A 104 -7.05 -19.10 11.11
C PRO A 104 -6.86 -17.74 11.79
N THR A 105 -6.25 -16.76 11.11
CA THR A 105 -5.87 -15.49 11.74
C THR A 105 -7.10 -14.67 12.13
N LEU A 106 -8.17 -14.71 11.35
CA LEU A 106 -9.43 -13.98 11.64
C LEU A 106 -10.23 -14.54 12.82
N LYS A 107 -9.86 -15.69 13.39
CA LYS A 107 -10.43 -16.18 14.65
C LYS A 107 -9.86 -15.46 15.87
N LEU A 108 -8.78 -14.69 15.69
CA LEU A 108 -8.11 -13.95 16.74
C LEU A 108 -8.65 -12.53 16.83
N HIS A 109 -8.66 -11.97 18.03
CA HIS A 109 -9.14 -10.62 18.30
C HIS A 109 -8.02 -9.70 18.78
N GLY A 110 -8.12 -8.41 18.41
CA GLY A 110 -7.25 -7.35 18.91
C GLY A 110 -5.76 -7.66 18.72
N ASN A 111 -5.02 -7.62 19.83
CA ASN A 111 -3.56 -7.73 19.82
C ASN A 111 -3.06 -9.11 19.36
N SER A 112 -3.85 -10.18 19.58
CA SER A 112 -3.51 -11.53 19.15
C SER A 112 -3.50 -11.65 17.62
N LEU A 113 -4.38 -10.91 16.93
CA LEU A 113 -4.38 -10.82 15.46
C LEU A 113 -3.09 -10.17 14.97
N ALA A 114 -2.68 -9.06 15.59
CA ALA A 114 -1.45 -8.35 15.24
C ALA A 114 -0.22 -9.26 15.42
N MET A 115 -0.11 -9.96 16.54
CA MET A 115 0.97 -10.91 16.81
C MET A 115 1.00 -12.07 15.80
N ALA A 116 -0.16 -12.62 15.43
CA ALA A 116 -0.23 -13.69 14.44
C ALA A 116 0.23 -13.21 13.05
N THR A 117 -0.15 -11.99 12.64
CA THR A 117 0.31 -11.42 11.36
C THR A 117 1.80 -11.08 11.39
N LEU A 118 2.34 -10.63 12.52
CA LEU A 118 3.77 -10.44 12.71
C LEU A 118 4.51 -11.77 12.56
N GLY A 119 4.05 -12.82 13.23
CA GLY A 119 4.62 -14.17 13.12
C GLY A 119 4.63 -14.68 11.68
N PHE A 120 3.51 -14.52 10.97
CA PHE A 120 3.45 -14.82 9.53
C PHE A 120 4.48 -14.02 8.72
N GLY A 121 4.60 -12.71 8.97
CA GLY A 121 5.57 -11.87 8.30
C GLY A 121 7.02 -12.32 8.53
N ILE A 122 7.35 -12.70 9.76
CA ILE A 122 8.67 -13.22 10.12
C ILE A 122 8.92 -14.57 9.43
N ILE A 123 7.95 -15.50 9.46
CA ILE A 123 8.09 -16.80 8.80
C ILE A 123 8.39 -16.63 7.30
N VAL A 124 7.64 -15.75 6.62
CA VAL A 124 7.88 -15.48 5.19
C VAL A 124 9.25 -14.83 4.98
N SER A 125 9.67 -13.93 5.85
CA SER A 125 11.02 -13.32 5.78
C SER A 125 12.13 -14.36 5.98
N ILE A 126 11.94 -15.33 6.89
CA ILE A 126 12.88 -16.45 7.09
C ILE A 126 12.91 -17.32 5.83
N VAL A 127 11.75 -17.66 5.26
CA VAL A 127 11.69 -18.43 4.00
C VAL A 127 12.45 -17.71 2.88
N PHE A 128 12.32 -16.39 2.76
CA PHE A 128 13.09 -15.64 1.76
C PHE A 128 14.60 -15.64 2.00
N ASN A 129 15.06 -15.72 3.25
CA ASN A 129 16.49 -15.79 3.56
C ASN A 129 17.06 -17.21 3.43
N GLU A 130 16.31 -18.24 3.84
CA GLU A 130 16.80 -19.62 3.91
C GLU A 130 16.59 -20.40 2.61
N ALA A 131 15.62 -20.03 1.77
CA ALA A 131 15.39 -20.69 0.48
C ALA A 131 16.40 -20.22 -0.59
N VAL A 132 17.69 -20.36 -0.29
CA VAL A 132 18.81 -19.83 -1.09
C VAL A 132 18.71 -20.22 -2.56
N ASP A 133 18.35 -21.47 -2.85
CA ASP A 133 18.23 -21.98 -4.22
C ASP A 133 17.14 -21.28 -5.05
N LEU A 134 16.10 -20.74 -4.41
CA LEU A 134 15.00 -20.05 -5.08
C LEU A 134 15.12 -18.53 -5.02
N THR A 135 15.57 -17.98 -3.90
CA THR A 135 15.51 -16.53 -3.62
C THR A 135 16.87 -15.84 -3.68
N GLY A 136 17.96 -16.59 -3.83
CA GLY A 136 19.33 -16.07 -3.68
C GLY A 136 19.71 -15.78 -2.22
N GLY A 137 18.83 -16.10 -1.26
CA GLY A 137 19.08 -15.94 0.17
C GLY A 137 19.37 -14.48 0.56
N PRO A 138 20.25 -14.25 1.57
CA PRO A 138 20.57 -12.90 2.05
C PRO A 138 21.24 -12.01 1.00
N SER A 139 21.88 -12.61 -0.02
CA SER A 139 22.50 -11.88 -1.14
C SER A 139 21.47 -11.26 -2.09
N GLY A 140 20.22 -11.70 -2.02
CA GLY A 140 19.13 -11.25 -2.87
C GLY A 140 19.11 -11.92 -4.24
N PHE A 141 18.01 -11.68 -4.96
CA PHE A 141 17.73 -12.25 -6.26
C PHE A 141 18.01 -11.21 -7.35
N VAL A 142 18.96 -11.54 -8.25
CA VAL A 142 19.44 -10.67 -9.33
C VAL A 142 18.94 -11.20 -10.69
N GLY A 143 18.95 -10.36 -11.73
CA GLY A 143 18.66 -10.79 -13.10
C GLY A 143 17.18 -10.72 -13.45
N ILE A 144 16.39 -9.97 -12.68
CA ILE A 144 14.97 -9.77 -12.98
C ILE A 144 14.88 -8.86 -14.21
N PRO A 145 14.22 -9.30 -15.29
CA PRO A 145 14.11 -8.50 -16.49
C PRO A 145 13.28 -7.23 -16.21
N ARG A 146 13.72 -6.10 -16.77
CA ARG A 146 12.92 -4.87 -16.81
C ARG A 146 11.58 -5.13 -17.47
N LEU A 147 10.53 -4.44 -17.01
CA LEU A 147 9.18 -4.66 -17.49
C LEU A 147 9.06 -4.47 -19.00
N LYS A 148 8.55 -5.51 -19.68
CA LYS A 148 8.15 -5.56 -21.07
C LYS A 148 6.74 -6.11 -21.13
N LEU A 149 5.77 -5.34 -21.63
CA LEU A 149 4.39 -5.79 -21.81
C LEU A 149 4.06 -5.79 -23.30
N PHE A 150 3.53 -6.89 -23.81
CA PHE A 150 3.10 -7.06 -25.19
C PHE A 150 4.19 -6.68 -26.22
N GLY A 151 5.46 -6.96 -25.89
CA GLY A 151 6.61 -6.62 -26.73
C GLY A 151 7.10 -5.17 -26.62
N VAL A 152 6.41 -4.29 -25.89
CA VAL A 152 6.85 -2.93 -25.61
C VAL A 152 7.71 -2.93 -24.35
N ALA A 153 8.99 -2.58 -24.51
CA ALA A 153 9.90 -2.44 -23.38
C ALA A 153 9.76 -1.07 -22.72
N PHE A 154 9.50 -1.06 -21.42
CA PHE A 154 9.52 0.17 -20.61
C PHE A 154 10.96 0.52 -20.25
N THR A 155 11.73 0.98 -21.24
CA THR A 155 13.13 1.35 -21.06
C THR A 155 13.33 2.70 -20.38
N SER A 156 12.33 3.58 -20.46
CA SER A 156 12.34 4.89 -19.81
C SER A 156 11.61 4.85 -18.47
N ASP A 157 12.27 5.38 -17.43
CA ASP A 157 11.70 5.53 -16.07
C ASP A 157 10.40 6.35 -16.08
N LYS A 158 10.27 7.32 -17.01
CA LYS A 158 9.02 8.08 -17.20
C LYS A 158 7.88 7.19 -17.67
N ALA A 159 8.13 6.29 -18.62
CA ALA A 159 7.11 5.36 -19.11
C ALA A 159 6.70 4.39 -18.01
N TYR A 160 7.66 3.93 -17.21
CA TYR A 160 7.40 3.10 -16.04
C TYR A 160 6.55 3.82 -14.99
N TYR A 161 6.87 5.08 -14.70
CA TYR A 161 6.08 5.92 -13.81
C TYR A 161 4.62 6.02 -14.25
N PHE A 162 4.35 6.30 -15.54
CA PHE A 162 2.97 6.41 -16.02
C PHE A 162 2.19 5.09 -15.87
N LEU A 163 2.86 3.96 -16.04
CA LEU A 163 2.24 2.65 -15.79
C LEU A 163 1.88 2.48 -14.32
N VAL A 164 2.81 2.71 -13.39
CA VAL A 164 2.57 2.56 -11.95
C VAL A 164 1.52 3.58 -11.46
N ALA A 165 1.59 4.82 -11.93
CA ALA A 165 0.61 5.86 -11.65
C ALA A 165 -0.79 5.48 -12.17
N GLY A 166 -0.88 4.88 -13.37
CA GLY A 166 -2.13 4.35 -13.92
C GLY A 166 -2.71 3.21 -13.06
N VAL A 167 -1.86 2.29 -12.60
CA VAL A 167 -2.27 1.21 -11.68
C VAL A 167 -2.73 1.77 -10.34
N LEU A 168 -2.01 2.74 -9.76
CA LEU A 168 -2.41 3.43 -8.53
C LEU A 168 -3.75 4.15 -8.69
N TRP A 169 -3.95 4.83 -9.82
CA TRP A 169 -5.20 5.52 -10.12
C TRP A 169 -6.37 4.53 -10.22
N LEU A 170 -6.18 3.41 -10.92
CA LEU A 170 -7.17 2.34 -11.02
C LEU A 170 -7.48 1.73 -9.65
N ALA A 171 -6.45 1.47 -8.84
CA ALA A 171 -6.60 0.98 -7.47
C ALA A 171 -7.37 1.97 -6.59
N THR A 172 -7.11 3.27 -6.74
CA THR A 172 -7.85 4.34 -6.05
C THR A 172 -9.33 4.32 -6.43
N LEU A 173 -9.63 4.15 -7.72
CA LEU A 173 -11.00 4.03 -8.21
C LEU A 173 -11.72 2.81 -7.65
N VAL A 174 -11.08 1.64 -7.68
CA VAL A 174 -11.63 0.39 -7.16
C VAL A 174 -11.89 0.50 -5.66
N SER A 175 -10.91 0.99 -4.90
CA SER A 175 -11.04 1.22 -3.46
C SER A 175 -12.20 2.16 -3.13
N ARG A 176 -12.37 3.24 -3.88
CA ARG A 176 -13.50 4.18 -3.71
C ARG A 176 -14.84 3.54 -3.96
N ARG A 177 -14.99 2.88 -5.10
CA ARG A 177 -16.24 2.18 -5.44
C ARG A 177 -16.57 1.11 -4.41
N LEU A 178 -15.56 0.39 -3.91
CA LEU A 178 -15.75 -0.61 -2.87
C LEU A 178 -16.24 0.02 -1.56
N ILE A 179 -15.64 1.12 -1.12
CA ILE A 179 -16.02 1.79 0.13
C ILE A 179 -17.44 2.38 0.07
N ASP A 180 -17.87 2.85 -1.11
CA ASP A 180 -19.24 3.35 -1.32
C ASP A 180 -20.27 2.21 -1.54
N SER A 181 -19.79 0.98 -1.77
CA SER A 181 -20.64 -0.20 -2.00
C SER A 181 -21.27 -0.76 -0.72
N ARG A 182 -22.11 -1.80 -0.88
CA ARG A 182 -22.68 -2.56 0.25
C ARG A 182 -21.59 -3.17 1.13
N THR A 183 -20.53 -3.72 0.52
CA THR A 183 -19.39 -4.31 1.23
C THR A 183 -18.67 -3.27 2.06
N GLY A 184 -18.44 -2.07 1.51
CA GLY A 184 -17.82 -0.96 2.26
C GLY A 184 -18.64 -0.51 3.47
N ARG A 185 -19.98 -0.45 3.34
CA ARG A 185 -20.87 -0.17 4.48
C ARG A 185 -20.83 -1.27 5.54
N ALA A 186 -20.78 -2.54 5.12
CA ALA A 186 -20.64 -3.67 6.03
C ALA A 186 -19.32 -3.61 6.80
N LEU A 187 -18.20 -3.31 6.12
CA LEU A 187 -16.89 -3.13 6.78
C LEU A 187 -16.93 -2.01 7.82
N ARG A 188 -17.49 -0.84 7.47
CA ARG A 188 -17.65 0.27 8.42
C ARG A 188 -18.49 -0.12 9.64
N ALA A 189 -19.55 -0.90 9.46
CA ALA A 189 -20.36 -1.41 10.57
C ALA A 189 -19.55 -2.36 11.48
N ILE A 190 -18.80 -3.28 10.88
CA ILE A 190 -17.89 -4.20 11.58
C ILE A 190 -16.85 -3.42 12.40
N HIS A 191 -16.28 -2.35 11.83
CA HIS A 191 -15.28 -1.52 12.52
C HIS A 191 -15.84 -0.81 13.77
N VAL A 192 -17.12 -0.40 13.74
CA VAL A 192 -17.76 0.25 14.90
C VAL A 192 -18.11 -0.78 15.98
N SER A 193 -18.75 -1.88 15.61
CA SER A 193 -19.06 -2.98 16.52
C SER A 193 -19.35 -4.26 15.76
N GLU A 194 -18.51 -5.27 15.98
CA GLU A 194 -18.70 -6.59 15.40
C GLU A 194 -20.04 -7.22 15.85
N SER A 195 -20.34 -7.17 17.14
CA SER A 195 -21.57 -7.73 17.69
C SER A 195 -22.84 -7.07 17.11
N ALA A 196 -22.83 -5.74 16.92
CA ALA A 196 -23.95 -5.04 16.30
C ALA A 196 -24.08 -5.38 14.80
N ALA A 197 -22.96 -5.46 14.07
CA ALA A 197 -22.95 -5.88 12.67
C ALA A 197 -23.52 -7.30 12.50
N GLN A 198 -23.16 -8.22 13.40
CA GLN A 198 -23.67 -9.59 13.40
C GLN A 198 -25.18 -9.66 13.65
N ALA A 199 -25.70 -8.87 14.60
CA ALA A 199 -27.13 -8.77 14.88
C ALA A 199 -27.93 -8.25 13.67
N MET A 200 -27.30 -7.44 12.82
CA MET A 200 -27.88 -6.95 11.56
C MET A 200 -27.73 -7.94 10.39
N GLY A 201 -27.26 -9.18 10.63
CA GLY A 201 -27.14 -10.24 9.64
C GLY A 201 -25.89 -10.15 8.74
N ILE A 202 -24.88 -9.37 9.12
CA ILE A 202 -23.63 -9.26 8.35
C ILE A 202 -22.72 -10.46 8.68
N ASP A 203 -22.28 -11.19 7.64
CA ASP A 203 -21.22 -12.18 7.80
C ASP A 203 -19.87 -11.48 7.99
N ILE A 204 -19.44 -11.39 9.25
CA ILE A 204 -18.18 -10.78 9.67
C ILE A 204 -16.99 -11.52 9.04
N ALA A 205 -17.01 -12.85 9.07
CA ALA A 205 -15.88 -13.67 8.63
C ALA A 205 -15.68 -13.59 7.12
N ALA A 206 -16.75 -13.61 6.32
CA ALA A 206 -16.66 -13.39 4.88
C ALA A 206 -16.17 -11.98 4.54
N SER A 207 -16.72 -10.96 5.20
CA SER A 207 -16.35 -9.56 4.95
C SER A 207 -14.87 -9.28 5.28
N LYS A 208 -14.40 -9.76 6.44
CA LYS A 208 -12.98 -9.64 6.86
C LYS A 208 -12.04 -10.43 5.96
N ARG A 209 -12.40 -11.67 5.58
CA ARG A 209 -11.61 -12.46 4.61
C ARG A 209 -11.47 -11.74 3.28
N PHE A 210 -12.57 -11.20 2.75
CA PHE A 210 -12.57 -10.49 1.48
C PHE A 210 -11.61 -9.28 1.50
N VAL A 211 -11.72 -8.41 2.51
CA VAL A 211 -10.85 -7.22 2.60
C VAL A 211 -9.40 -7.58 2.90
N PHE A 212 -9.15 -8.65 3.66
CA PHE A 212 -7.80 -9.14 3.92
C PHE A 212 -7.13 -9.62 2.62
N VAL A 213 -7.80 -10.45 1.83
CA VAL A 213 -7.29 -10.91 0.52
C VAL A 213 -7.11 -9.73 -0.43
N LEU A 214 -8.07 -8.80 -0.47
CA LEU A 214 -7.96 -7.61 -1.32
C LEU A 214 -6.75 -6.74 -0.94
N SER A 215 -6.49 -6.57 0.36
CA SER A 215 -5.31 -5.83 0.81
C SER A 215 -4.00 -6.50 0.39
N ALA A 216 -3.93 -7.83 0.47
CA ALA A 216 -2.80 -8.61 -0.01
C ALA A 216 -2.63 -8.55 -1.54
N VAL A 217 -3.72 -8.45 -2.31
CA VAL A 217 -3.67 -8.22 -3.76
C VAL A 217 -3.01 -6.89 -4.08
N TYR A 218 -3.35 -5.81 -3.37
CA TYR A 218 -2.73 -4.49 -3.57
C TYR A 218 -1.23 -4.54 -3.26
N ALA A 219 -0.86 -5.20 -2.15
CA ALA A 219 0.54 -5.41 -1.79
C ALA A 219 1.27 -6.28 -2.83
N GLY A 220 0.65 -7.36 -3.32
CA GLY A 220 1.22 -8.25 -4.33
C GLY A 220 1.43 -7.57 -5.68
N VAL A 221 0.48 -6.73 -6.12
CA VAL A 221 0.64 -5.92 -7.34
C VAL A 221 1.81 -4.94 -7.19
N ALA A 222 1.90 -4.25 -6.05
CA ALA A 222 3.03 -3.36 -5.78
C ALA A 222 4.35 -4.13 -5.78
N GLY A 223 4.38 -5.33 -5.19
CA GLY A 223 5.56 -6.19 -5.11
C GLY A 223 6.03 -6.65 -6.48
N ALA A 224 5.09 -7.08 -7.31
CA ALA A 224 5.41 -7.52 -8.66
C ALA A 224 6.01 -6.38 -9.49
N LEU A 225 5.41 -5.18 -9.44
CA LEU A 225 5.96 -4.00 -10.10
C LEU A 225 7.29 -3.55 -9.48
N TYR A 226 7.45 -3.64 -8.16
CA TYR A 226 8.71 -3.27 -7.51
C TYR A 226 9.89 -4.12 -7.99
N ALA A 227 9.69 -5.44 -8.12
CA ALA A 227 10.71 -6.38 -8.58
C ALA A 227 11.22 -6.04 -10.00
N HIS A 228 10.31 -5.72 -10.93
CA HIS A 228 10.67 -5.34 -12.30
C HIS A 228 11.24 -3.93 -12.44
N HIS A 229 10.98 -3.05 -11.48
CA HIS A 229 11.55 -1.70 -11.43
C HIS A 229 13.00 -1.72 -11.00
N LEU A 230 13.28 -2.35 -9.84
CA LEU A 230 14.63 -2.39 -9.28
C LEU A 230 15.52 -3.45 -9.92
N THR A 231 14.95 -4.41 -10.64
CA THR A 231 15.66 -5.55 -11.28
C THR A 231 16.44 -6.45 -10.31
N PHE A 232 16.29 -6.18 -9.01
CA PHE A 232 16.92 -6.83 -7.88
C PHE A 232 15.99 -6.74 -6.68
N ILE A 233 15.91 -7.81 -5.90
CA ILE A 233 15.15 -7.83 -4.64
C ILE A 233 15.93 -8.56 -3.56
N ALA A 234 15.92 -8.01 -2.35
CA ALA A 234 16.57 -8.60 -1.19
C ALA A 234 15.54 -8.94 -0.08
N PRO A 235 15.73 -10.01 0.70
CA PRO A 235 14.80 -10.38 1.76
C PRO A 235 14.63 -9.28 2.82
N SER A 236 15.68 -8.49 3.07
CA SER A 236 15.68 -7.38 4.03
C SER A 236 14.66 -6.28 3.69
N SER A 237 14.31 -6.11 2.41
CA SER A 237 13.30 -5.15 1.94
C SER A 237 11.87 -5.52 2.36
N PHE A 238 11.61 -6.80 2.72
CA PHE A 238 10.27 -7.32 3.00
C PHE A 238 10.05 -7.66 4.48
N GLY A 239 10.88 -7.11 5.37
CA GLY A 239 10.88 -7.44 6.79
C GLY A 239 9.83 -6.72 7.65
N PHE A 240 9.92 -6.96 8.96
CA PHE A 240 9.08 -6.34 9.98
C PHE A 240 9.18 -4.81 9.99
N HIS A 241 10.40 -4.26 9.82
CA HIS A 241 10.62 -2.82 9.80
C HIS A 241 9.77 -2.12 8.72
N PHE A 242 9.73 -2.69 7.51
CA PHE A 242 8.90 -2.16 6.43
C PHE A 242 7.40 -2.26 6.75
N SER A 243 6.95 -3.35 7.38
CA SER A 243 5.54 -3.46 7.83
C SER A 243 5.15 -2.39 8.86
N VAL A 244 6.05 -2.06 9.80
CA VAL A 244 5.84 -0.95 10.74
C VAL A 244 5.77 0.38 10.00
N GLN A 245 6.67 0.61 9.04
CA GLN A 245 6.65 1.82 8.21
C GLN A 245 5.33 1.99 7.45
N LEU A 246 4.80 0.90 6.87
CA LEU A 246 3.50 0.90 6.18
C LEU A 246 2.34 1.27 7.12
N ILE A 247 2.32 0.75 8.34
CA ILE A 247 1.32 1.13 9.34
C ILE A 247 1.44 2.60 9.69
N THR A 248 2.66 3.10 9.90
CA THR A 248 2.91 4.51 10.17
C THR A 248 2.40 5.40 9.03
N MET A 249 2.58 4.99 7.78
CA MET A 249 2.01 5.68 6.61
C MET A 249 0.48 5.75 6.66
N VAL A 250 -0.20 4.65 7.05
CA VAL A 250 -1.67 4.61 7.20
C VAL A 250 -2.12 5.55 8.33
N VAL A 251 -1.49 5.44 9.50
CA VAL A 251 -1.89 6.19 10.70
C VAL A 251 -1.65 7.69 10.49
N LEU A 252 -0.46 8.08 10.01
CA LEU A 252 -0.12 9.47 9.74
C LEU A 252 -0.94 10.06 8.59
N GLY A 253 -1.21 9.27 7.55
CA GLY A 253 -2.10 9.68 6.46
C GLY A 253 -3.53 9.94 6.93
N GLY A 254 -3.99 9.19 7.92
CA GLY A 254 -5.33 9.24 8.49
C GLY A 254 -6.09 7.94 8.20
N MET A 255 -6.38 7.19 9.26
CA MET A 255 -7.11 5.92 9.17
C MET A 255 -8.49 6.10 8.52
N ALA A 256 -8.90 5.11 7.73
CA ALA A 256 -10.17 5.11 7.00
C ALA A 256 -10.32 6.23 5.95
N SER A 257 -9.22 6.83 5.49
CA SER A 257 -9.22 7.79 4.39
C SER A 257 -8.35 7.31 3.23
N ILE A 258 -8.93 7.11 2.05
CA ILE A 258 -8.16 6.69 0.85
C ILE A 258 -7.15 7.77 0.46
N TRP A 259 -7.57 9.03 0.48
CA TRP A 259 -6.67 10.15 0.19
C TRP A 259 -5.61 10.34 1.26
N GLY A 260 -5.98 10.05 2.52
CA GLY A 260 -5.03 10.03 3.63
C GLY A 260 -3.94 8.99 3.42
N ALA A 261 -4.32 7.76 3.05
CA ALA A 261 -3.38 6.69 2.74
C ALA A 261 -2.38 7.08 1.63
N VAL A 262 -2.87 7.66 0.53
CA VAL A 262 -1.98 8.13 -0.55
C VAL A 262 -1.07 9.25 -0.05
N ALA A 263 -1.61 10.27 0.63
CA ALA A 263 -0.82 11.38 1.13
C ALA A 263 0.24 10.94 2.16
N GLY A 264 -0.12 10.05 3.09
CA GLY A 264 0.79 9.51 4.09
C GLY A 264 1.92 8.68 3.47
N ALA A 265 1.61 7.89 2.43
CA ALA A 265 2.62 7.15 1.68
C ALA A 265 3.59 8.08 0.94
N PHE A 266 3.08 9.09 0.22
CA PHE A 266 3.92 10.07 -0.47
C PHE A 266 4.78 10.87 0.51
N PHE A 267 4.19 11.27 1.64
CA PHE A 267 4.91 12.04 2.66
C PHE A 267 6.06 11.24 3.26
N LEU A 268 5.79 10.05 3.81
CA LEU A 268 6.84 9.26 4.48
C LEU A 268 7.79 8.54 3.52
N THR A 269 7.45 8.41 2.24
CA THR A 269 8.40 7.91 1.24
C THR A 269 9.39 9.00 0.81
N SER A 270 8.92 10.23 0.61
CA SER A 270 9.78 11.35 0.20
C SER A 270 10.53 12.00 1.36
N LEU A 271 10.01 11.91 2.58
CA LEU A 271 10.58 12.60 3.74
C LEU A 271 12.04 12.21 4.04
N PRO A 272 12.41 10.92 4.12
CA PRO A 272 13.81 10.52 4.33
C PRO A 272 14.74 11.04 3.25
N GLU A 273 14.22 11.17 2.03
CA GLU A 273 14.99 11.60 0.88
C GLU A 273 15.30 13.10 0.91
N PHE A 274 14.37 13.92 1.39
CA PHE A 274 14.67 15.33 1.70
C PHE A 274 15.61 15.46 2.91
N LEU A 275 15.51 14.55 3.88
CA LEU A 275 16.33 14.56 5.09
C LEU A 275 17.76 14.10 4.86
N ARG A 276 18.03 13.37 3.76
CA ARG A 276 19.40 12.96 3.39
C ARG A 276 20.38 14.12 3.24
N MET A 277 19.90 15.34 3.00
CA MET A 277 20.74 16.55 3.00
C MET A 277 21.37 16.85 4.36
N PHE A 278 20.83 16.30 5.46
CA PHE A 278 21.30 16.52 6.84
C PHE A 278 22.18 15.36 7.37
N GLU A 279 22.56 14.40 6.52
CA GLU A 279 23.46 13.24 6.71
C GLU A 279 23.41 12.52 8.07
N GLU A 280 23.94 13.10 9.15
CA GLU A 280 24.10 12.42 10.45
C GLU A 280 22.85 12.43 11.36
N ILE A 281 21.94 13.39 11.17
CA ILE A 281 20.78 13.59 12.06
C ILE A 281 19.43 13.26 11.41
N ASP A 282 19.44 12.63 10.23
CA ASP A 282 18.24 12.31 9.44
C ASP A 282 17.24 11.43 10.22
N ILE A 283 17.69 10.37 10.89
CA ILE A 283 16.88 9.46 11.70
C ILE A 283 16.26 10.21 12.89
N LEU A 284 17.03 11.09 13.54
CA LEU A 284 16.57 11.86 14.69
C LEU A 284 15.49 12.88 14.27
N ILE A 285 15.71 13.59 13.16
CA ILE A 285 14.73 14.53 12.60
C ILE A 285 13.48 13.77 12.15
N TYR A 286 13.64 12.62 11.47
CA TYR A 286 12.52 11.79 11.03
C TYR A 286 11.65 11.34 12.21
N GLY A 287 12.27 10.85 13.29
CA GLY A 287 11.56 10.46 14.52
C GLY A 287 10.87 11.63 15.21
N ALA A 288 11.54 12.77 15.34
CA ALA A 288 10.97 13.98 15.94
C ALA A 288 9.77 14.50 15.13
N LEU A 289 9.87 14.50 13.80
CA LEU A 289 8.82 14.95 12.91
C LEU A 289 7.62 13.99 12.96
N LEU A 290 7.86 12.67 13.04
CA LEU A 290 6.80 11.69 13.26
C LEU A 290 6.06 11.93 14.58
N ILE A 291 6.78 12.15 15.68
CA ILE A 291 6.19 12.46 16.99
C ILE A 291 5.37 13.75 16.91
N ALA A 292 5.91 14.80 16.29
CA ALA A 292 5.20 16.07 16.09
C ALA A 292 3.92 15.87 15.26
N CYS A 293 3.98 15.13 14.16
CA CYS A 293 2.81 14.82 13.34
C CYS A 293 1.73 14.08 14.15
N ILE A 294 2.10 13.07 14.95
CA ILE A 294 1.14 12.32 15.77
C ILE A 294 0.53 13.23 16.85
N MET A 295 1.34 14.10 17.46
CA MET A 295 0.90 14.99 18.54
C MET A 295 -0.01 16.14 18.03
N PHE A 296 0.34 16.76 16.92
CA PHE A 296 -0.38 17.93 16.39
C PHE A 296 -1.46 17.58 15.35
N MET A 297 -1.40 16.41 14.72
CA MET A 297 -2.36 15.93 13.73
C MET A 297 -2.93 14.55 14.11
N PRO A 298 -3.69 14.43 15.21
CA PRO A 298 -4.19 13.13 15.71
C PRO A 298 -5.22 12.46 14.79
N GLN A 299 -5.79 13.19 13.82
CA GLN A 299 -6.67 12.64 12.77
C GLN A 299 -5.92 12.35 11.45
N GLY A 300 -4.59 12.46 11.45
CA GLY A 300 -3.72 12.35 10.28
C GLY A 300 -3.85 13.53 9.31
N LEU A 301 -3.06 13.47 8.22
CA LEU A 301 -2.99 14.48 7.17
C LEU A 301 -4.37 14.75 6.51
N ALA A 302 -5.18 13.71 6.32
CA ALA A 302 -6.55 13.85 5.79
C ALA A 302 -7.52 14.53 6.77
N GLY A 303 -7.36 14.29 8.08
CA GLY A 303 -8.18 14.92 9.11
C GLY A 303 -7.88 16.41 9.26
N GLY A 304 -6.59 16.79 9.24
CA GLY A 304 -6.14 18.18 9.33
C GLY A 304 -6.69 19.07 8.20
N THR A 305 -6.64 18.58 6.97
CA THR A 305 -7.16 19.30 5.79
C THR A 305 -8.68 19.46 5.82
N SER A 306 -9.42 18.43 6.24
CA SER A 306 -10.88 18.51 6.37
C SER A 306 -11.35 19.44 7.51
N ALA A 307 -10.62 19.51 8.61
CA ALA A 307 -10.88 20.44 9.72
C ALA A 307 -10.63 21.91 9.30
N LEU A 308 -9.57 22.17 8.55
CA LEU A 308 -9.25 23.49 7.97
C LEU A 308 -10.31 23.93 6.95
N LEU A 309 -10.72 23.04 6.04
CA LEU A 309 -11.77 23.32 5.05
C LEU A 309 -13.14 23.59 5.70
N ARG A 310 -13.45 22.89 6.81
CA ARG A 310 -14.70 23.13 7.57
C ARG A 310 -14.67 24.48 8.30
N ARG A 311 -13.50 24.92 8.78
CA ARG A 311 -13.31 26.26 9.35
C ARG A 311 -13.39 27.35 8.27
N ALA A 312 -12.78 27.14 7.10
CA ALA A 312 -12.85 28.08 5.98
C ALA A 312 -14.29 28.22 5.43
N ARG A 313 -15.03 27.12 5.27
CA ARG A 313 -16.46 27.19 4.88
C ARG A 313 -17.33 27.92 5.89
N LYS A 314 -17.07 27.76 7.20
CA LYS A 314 -17.77 28.52 8.25
C LYS A 314 -17.43 30.01 8.26
N ALA A 315 -16.24 30.39 7.78
CA ALA A 315 -15.85 31.79 7.63
C ALA A 315 -16.53 32.43 6.41
N VAL A 316 -16.59 31.70 5.29
CA VAL A 316 -17.24 32.17 4.05
C VAL A 316 -18.77 32.22 4.15
N SER A 317 -19.41 31.36 4.96
CA SER A 317 -20.86 31.42 5.19
C SER A 317 -21.29 32.46 6.24
N ARG A 318 -20.35 33.24 6.79
CA ARG A 318 -20.58 34.30 7.79
C ARG A 318 -20.26 35.70 7.26
N GLY A 319 -19.79 35.83 6.02
CA GLY A 319 -19.69 37.09 5.27
C GLY A 319 -20.73 37.11 4.17
#